data_AF-A0A971KCM5-F1
#
_entry.id   AF-A0A971KCM5-F1
#
_cell.length_a   1.000
_cell.length_b   1.000
_cell.length_c   1.000
_cell.angle_alpha   90.00
_cell.angle_beta   90.00
_cell.angle_gamma   90.00
#
_symmetry.space_group_name_H-M   'P 1'
#
loop_
_entity.id
_entity.type
_entity.pdbx_description
1 polymer ?
#
loop_
_entity_poly.entity_id
_entity_poly.type
_entity_poly.pdbx_seq_one_letter_code
_entity_poly.pdbx_strand_id
1 'polypeptide(L)'
;MEKGFILSLIFAAIVAVFALKNGDKVLIDFIFTEVEISQAIIIFLSAILGAVIVSILSGIKNIKYKKEIKDLNKKILPLEEDKENMAILLEDRGDEITRLKNTIVELEEKIEVINTSLEEKEKEIEKLKCEKNPEEDTSY
;
A
#
# COMPACT_ATOMS: atom_id res chain seq x y z
N MET A 1 5.60 33.75 10.11
CA MET A 1 6.20 33.71 11.47
C MET A 1 5.96 35.00 12.24
N GLU A 2 6.12 36.18 11.64
CA GLU A 2 5.98 37.48 12.34
C GLU A 2 4.59 37.73 12.96
N LYS A 3 3.51 37.43 12.25
CA LYS A 3 2.14 37.65 12.76
C LYS A 3 1.84 36.93 14.07
N GLY A 4 2.39 35.73 14.27
CA GLY A 4 2.23 34.98 15.52
C GLY A 4 3.01 35.59 16.69
N PHE A 5 4.19 36.17 16.41
CA PHE A 5 4.98 36.88 17.40
C PHE A 5 4.32 38.19 17.83
N ILE A 6 3.78 38.97 16.89
CA ILE A 6 3.01 40.17 17.21
C ILE A 6 1.77 39.82 18.04
N LEU A 7 1.05 38.75 17.69
CA LEU A 7 -0.11 38.28 18.46
C LEU A 7 0.27 37.82 19.87
N SER A 8 1.41 37.16 20.06
CA SER A 8 1.85 36.75 21.40
C SER A 8 2.24 37.94 22.27
N LEU A 9 2.84 38.99 21.70
CA LEU A 9 3.13 40.24 22.40
C LEU A 9 1.84 40.96 22.86
N ILE A 10 0.84 41.06 21.98
CA ILE A 10 -0.46 41.64 22.32
C ILE A 10 -1.12 40.83 23.44
N PHE A 11 -1.10 39.50 23.35
CA PHE A 11 -1.64 38.63 24.38
C PHE A 11 -0.89 38.76 25.71
N ALA A 12 0.44 38.82 25.70
CA ALA A 12 1.26 39.03 26.89
C ALA A 12 0.94 40.38 27.57
N ALA A 13 0.73 41.43 26.79
CA ALA A 13 0.29 42.73 27.31
C ALA A 13 -1.08 42.66 27.98
N ILE A 14 -2.04 41.95 27.39
CA ILE A 14 -3.37 41.71 28.00
C ILE A 14 -3.23 40.94 29.33
N VAL A 15 -2.42 39.89 29.37
CA VAL A 15 -2.15 39.11 30.59
C VAL A 15 -1.51 39.98 31.67
N ALA A 16 -0.57 40.86 31.31
CA ALA A 16 0.04 41.79 32.25
C ALA A 16 -0.97 42.79 32.84
N VAL A 17 -1.87 43.35 32.01
CA VAL A 17 -2.96 44.20 32.48
C VAL A 17 -3.90 43.44 33.41
N PHE A 18 -4.25 42.19 33.06
CA PHE A 18 -5.08 41.33 33.89
C PHE A 18 -4.44 41.03 35.24
N ALA A 19 -3.12 40.77 35.25
CA ALA A 19 -2.37 40.53 36.47
C ALA A 19 -2.33 41.77 37.38
N LEU A 20 -2.16 42.97 36.79
CA LEU A 20 -2.19 44.21 37.55
C LEU A 20 -3.57 44.47 38.18
N LYS A 21 -4.66 44.16 37.46
CA LYS A 21 -6.04 44.35 37.95
C LYS A 21 -6.47 43.33 39.00
N ASN A 22 -5.87 42.13 38.99
CA ASN A 22 -6.17 41.05 39.93
C ASN A 22 -4.95 40.76 40.83
N GLY A 23 -4.12 41.79 41.07
CA GLY A 23 -2.90 41.72 41.87
C GLY A 23 -3.18 41.77 43.38
N ASP A 24 -4.40 42.13 43.75
CA ASP A 24 -4.84 42.15 45.14
C ASP A 24 -4.70 40.77 45.76
N LYS A 25 -4.10 40.76 46.95
CA LYS A 25 -3.91 39.54 47.71
C LYS A 25 -5.20 39.16 48.40
N VAL A 26 -5.53 37.89 48.31
CA VAL A 26 -6.66 37.29 49.02
C VAL A 26 -6.16 36.07 49.77
N LEU A 27 -6.78 35.80 50.93
CA LEU A 27 -6.54 34.59 51.68
C LEU A 27 -7.23 33.43 50.95
N ILE A 28 -6.46 32.44 50.51
CA ILE A 28 -6.96 31.23 49.87
C ILE A 28 -6.73 30.04 50.80
N ASP A 29 -7.79 29.28 51.07
CA ASP A 29 -7.73 27.99 51.74
C ASP A 29 -7.48 26.87 50.72
N PHE A 30 -6.31 26.24 50.79
CA PHE A 30 -5.89 25.11 49.97
C PHE A 30 -6.21 23.75 50.61
N ILE A 31 -7.25 23.67 51.46
CA ILE A 31 -7.70 22.48 52.21
C ILE A 31 -6.75 22.09 53.34
N PHE A 32 -5.42 22.20 53.13
CA PHE A 32 -4.39 21.84 54.09
C PHE A 32 -3.57 23.03 54.61
N THR A 33 -3.70 24.20 53.98
CA THR A 33 -2.98 25.40 54.34
C THR A 33 -3.69 26.64 53.82
N GLU A 34 -3.59 27.75 54.54
CA GLU A 34 -4.11 29.04 54.10
C GLU A 34 -2.92 29.93 53.69
N VAL A 35 -3.01 30.55 52.51
CA VAL A 35 -1.93 31.40 51.99
C VAL A 35 -2.52 32.68 51.41
N GLU A 36 -1.89 33.80 51.75
CA GLU A 36 -2.24 35.11 51.22
C GLU A 36 -1.46 35.39 49.91
N ILE A 37 -2.14 35.31 48.77
CA ILE A 37 -1.53 35.40 47.44
C ILE A 37 -2.46 36.11 46.47
N SER A 38 -1.91 36.74 45.43
CA SER A 38 -2.72 37.43 44.42
C SER A 38 -3.57 36.44 43.62
N GLN A 39 -4.80 36.83 43.30
CA GLN A 39 -5.72 36.03 42.48
C GLN A 39 -5.15 35.72 41.10
N ALA A 40 -4.44 36.67 40.48
CA ALA A 40 -3.80 36.50 39.19
C ALA A 40 -2.82 35.31 39.15
N ILE A 41 -1.98 35.16 40.19
CA ILE A 41 -1.00 34.07 40.27
C ILE A 41 -1.71 32.70 40.34
N ILE A 42 -2.82 32.60 41.08
CA ILE A 42 -3.59 31.36 41.19
C ILE A 42 -4.16 30.95 39.84
N ILE A 43 -4.85 31.85 39.15
CA ILE A 43 -5.44 31.58 37.83
C ILE A 43 -4.36 31.18 36.82
N PHE A 44 -3.22 31.87 36.84
CA PHE A 44 -2.11 31.60 35.94
C PHE A 44 -1.51 30.20 36.19
N LEU A 45 -1.26 29.83 37.45
CA LEU A 45 -0.79 28.50 37.82
C LEU A 45 -1.79 27.40 37.44
N SER A 46 -3.08 27.60 37.70
CA SER A 46 -4.12 26.65 37.31
C SER A 46 -4.18 26.44 35.79
N ALA A 47 -4.05 27.51 35.00
CA ALA A 47 -4.01 27.41 33.54
C ALA A 47 -2.78 26.65 33.05
N ILE A 48 -1.60 26.91 33.62
CA ILE A 48 -0.37 26.16 33.32
C ILE A 48 -0.56 24.68 33.64
N LEU A 49 -1.08 24.35 34.83
CA LEU A 49 -1.33 22.96 35.23
C LEU A 49 -2.29 22.27 34.26
N GLY A 50 -3.37 22.94 33.85
CA GLY A 50 -4.28 22.44 32.82
C GLY A 50 -3.57 22.15 31.49
N ALA A 51 -2.73 23.07 31.01
CA ALA A 51 -1.95 22.89 29.79
C ALA A 51 -0.94 21.74 29.89
N VAL A 52 -0.30 21.57 31.04
CA VAL A 52 0.62 20.44 31.32
C VAL A 52 -0.14 19.11 31.28
N ILE A 53 -1.29 19.01 31.95
CA ILE A 53 -2.12 17.81 31.94
C ILE A 53 -2.53 17.43 30.51
N VAL A 54 -3.05 18.40 29.74
CA VAL A 54 -3.44 18.16 28.35
C VAL A 54 -2.24 17.72 27.50
N SER A 55 -1.07 18.33 27.70
CA SER A 55 0.16 17.97 26.98
C SER A 55 0.60 16.54 27.28
N ILE A 56 0.55 16.11 28.54
CA ILE A 56 0.87 14.73 28.94
C ILE A 56 -0.11 13.75 28.30
N LEU A 57 -1.42 14.02 28.41
CA LEU A 57 -2.46 13.16 27.82
C LEU A 57 -2.30 13.06 26.29
N SER A 58 -1.98 14.17 25.63
CA SER A 58 -1.72 14.19 24.19
C SER A 58 -0.44 13.43 23.83
N GLY A 59 0.61 13.51 24.66
CA GLY A 59 1.84 12.75 24.49
C GLY A 59 1.61 11.24 24.52
N ILE A 60 0.81 10.76 25.46
CA ILE A 60 0.44 9.33 25.57
C ILE A 60 -0.30 8.87 24.31
N LYS A 61 -1.27 9.65 23.83
CA LYS A 61 -2.00 9.35 22.57
C LYS A 61 -1.05 9.27 21.37
N ASN A 62 -0.12 10.22 21.26
CA ASN A 62 0.85 10.26 20.16
C ASN A 62 1.77 9.03 20.15
N ILE A 63 2.18 8.52 21.32
CA ILE A 63 2.96 7.28 21.41
C ILE A 63 2.15 6.09 20.89
N LYS A 64 0.87 5.99 21.27
CA LYS A 64 -0.02 4.92 20.78
C LYS A 64 -0.16 4.98 19.25
N TYR A 65 -0.42 6.16 18.68
CA TYR A 65 -0.54 6.31 17.24
C TYR A 65 0.76 5.98 16.49
N LYS A 66 1.92 6.38 17.02
CA LYS A 66 3.21 5.99 16.43
C LYS A 66 3.41 4.49 16.41
N LYS A 67 3.01 3.79 17.47
CA LYS A 67 3.07 2.33 17.53
C LYS A 67 2.14 1.70 16.49
N GLU A 68 0.89 2.17 16.41
CA GLU A 68 -0.10 1.68 15.45
C GLU A 68 0.33 1.88 14.00
N ILE A 69 0.87 3.06 13.66
CA ILE A 69 1.43 3.34 12.33
C ILE A 69 2.59 2.38 12.03
N LYS A 70 3.49 2.15 12.98
CA LYS A 70 4.61 1.21 12.81
C LYS A 70 4.10 -0.21 12.57
N ASP A 71 3.09 -0.65 13.32
CA ASP A 71 2.52 -1.99 13.20
C ASP A 71 1.74 -2.15 11.87
N LEU A 72 1.05 -1.12 11.41
CA LEU A 72 0.40 -1.08 10.09
C LEU A 72 1.42 -1.13 8.96
N ASN A 73 2.47 -0.32 9.02
CA ASN A 73 3.54 -0.32 8.01
C ASN A 73 4.24 -1.69 7.91
N LYS A 74 4.45 -2.37 9.04
CA LYS A 74 4.99 -3.74 9.05
C LYS A 74 4.09 -4.75 8.35
N LYS A 75 2.78 -4.51 8.27
CA LYS A 75 1.84 -5.36 7.53
C LYS A 75 1.79 -5.00 6.04
N ILE A 76 1.99 -3.74 5.70
CA ILE A 76 1.95 -3.27 4.30
C ILE A 76 3.17 -3.75 3.52
N LEU A 77 4.37 -3.66 4.10
CA LEU A 77 5.62 -4.06 3.42
C LEU A 77 5.60 -5.47 2.81
N PRO A 78 5.24 -6.55 3.55
CA PRO A 78 5.19 -7.88 2.95
C PRO A 78 4.07 -8.02 1.92
N LEU A 79 2.95 -7.28 2.08
CA LEU A 79 1.87 -7.31 1.09
C LEU A 79 2.26 -6.61 -0.22
N GLU A 80 3.08 -5.55 -0.15
CA GLU A 80 3.64 -4.89 -1.33
C GLU A 80 4.66 -5.80 -2.04
N GLU A 81 5.51 -6.49 -1.28
CA GLU A 81 6.45 -7.48 -1.81
C GLU A 81 5.73 -8.67 -2.46
N ASP A 82 4.71 -9.23 -1.79
CA ASP A 82 3.88 -10.31 -2.34
C ASP A 82 3.18 -9.89 -3.64
N LYS A 83 2.70 -8.64 -3.70
CA LYS A 83 2.08 -8.08 -4.90
C LYS A 83 3.07 -7.98 -6.07
N GLU A 84 4.30 -7.54 -5.80
CA GLU A 84 5.35 -7.46 -6.82
C GLU A 84 5.75 -8.85 -7.32
N ASN A 85 5.96 -9.79 -6.40
CA ASN A 85 6.26 -11.19 -6.75
C ASN A 85 5.15 -11.84 -7.59
N MET A 86 3.89 -11.58 -7.24
CA MET A 86 2.75 -12.06 -8.03
C MET A 86 2.70 -11.41 -9.43
N ALA A 87 3.05 -10.14 -9.57
CA ALA A 87 3.12 -9.47 -10.87
C ALA A 87 4.19 -10.09 -11.77
N ILE A 88 5.38 -10.34 -11.24
CA ILE A 88 6.47 -11.02 -11.96
C ILE A 88 6.03 -12.43 -12.39
N LEU A 89 5.42 -13.19 -11.48
CA LEU A 89 4.92 -14.53 -11.80
C LEU A 89 3.86 -14.52 -12.92
N LEU A 90 2.98 -13.51 -12.94
CA LEU A 90 1.98 -13.36 -13.99
C LEU A 90 2.60 -13.02 -15.35
N GLU A 91 3.65 -12.20 -15.37
CA GLU A 91 4.41 -11.88 -16.58
C GLU A 91 5.11 -13.13 -17.13
N ASP A 92 5.84 -13.87 -16.29
CA ASP A 92 6.51 -15.12 -16.65
C ASP A 92 5.52 -16.16 -17.24
N ARG A 93 4.34 -16.29 -16.60
CA ARG A 93 3.27 -17.16 -17.08
C ARG A 93 2.71 -16.70 -18.43
N GLY A 94 2.60 -15.39 -18.65
CA GLY A 94 2.16 -14.82 -19.93
C GLY A 94 3.13 -15.13 -21.07
N ASP A 95 4.43 -15.03 -20.79
CA ASP A 95 5.50 -15.39 -21.71
C ASP A 95 5.48 -16.90 -22.03
N GLU A 96 5.30 -17.74 -21.01
CA GLU A 96 5.19 -19.19 -21.17
C GLU A 96 3.99 -19.56 -22.06
N ILE A 97 2.82 -18.95 -21.81
CA ILE A 97 1.62 -19.14 -22.66
C ILE A 97 1.90 -18.75 -24.12
N THR A 98 2.63 -17.64 -24.34
CA THR A 98 2.96 -17.17 -25.69
C THR A 98 3.90 -18.15 -26.41
N ARG A 99 4.92 -18.66 -25.72
CA ARG A 99 5.82 -19.68 -26.26
C ARG A 99 5.07 -20.96 -26.61
N LEU A 100 4.24 -21.45 -25.69
CA LEU A 100 3.42 -22.64 -25.90
C LEU A 100 2.48 -22.47 -27.10
N LYS A 101 1.84 -21.29 -27.26
CA LYS A 101 1.03 -20.99 -28.44
C LYS A 101 1.84 -21.06 -29.74
N ASN A 102 3.02 -20.47 -29.77
CA ASN A 102 3.88 -20.51 -30.96
C ASN A 102 4.29 -21.95 -31.30
N THR A 103 4.61 -22.77 -30.30
CA THR A 103 4.92 -24.19 -30.50
C THR A 103 3.72 -24.98 -31.02
N ILE A 104 2.50 -24.69 -30.53
CA ILE A 104 1.27 -25.31 -31.07
C ILE A 104 1.11 -24.97 -32.55
N VAL A 105 1.25 -23.70 -32.93
CA VAL A 105 1.16 -23.26 -34.33
C VAL A 105 2.20 -23.98 -35.20
N GLU A 106 3.45 -24.05 -34.76
CA GLU A 106 4.52 -24.73 -35.51
C GLU A 106 4.25 -26.24 -35.66
N LEU A 107 3.66 -26.88 -34.65
CA LEU A 107 3.28 -28.29 -34.72
C LEU A 107 2.09 -28.51 -35.65
N GLU A 108 1.10 -27.60 -35.68
CA GLU A 108 -0.04 -27.64 -36.60
C GLU A 108 0.44 -27.55 -38.06
N GLU A 109 1.36 -26.62 -38.37
CA GLU A 109 1.98 -26.52 -39.70
C GLU A 109 2.72 -27.81 -40.09
N LYS A 110 3.49 -28.41 -39.16
CA LYS A 110 4.19 -29.67 -39.42
C LYS A 110 3.22 -30.82 -39.69
N ILE A 111 2.10 -30.89 -38.96
CA ILE A 111 1.06 -31.90 -39.19
C ILE A 111 0.46 -31.74 -40.59
N GLU A 112 0.19 -30.52 -41.03
CA GLU A 112 -0.35 -30.24 -42.37
C GLU A 112 0.61 -30.69 -43.49
N VAL A 113 1.91 -30.39 -43.34
CA VAL A 113 2.94 -30.81 -44.30
C VAL A 113 3.06 -32.34 -44.36
N ILE A 114 3.06 -33.00 -43.20
CA ILE A 114 3.15 -34.47 -43.13
C ILE A 114 1.92 -35.11 -43.77
N ASN A 115 0.71 -34.61 -43.48
CA ASN A 115 -0.52 -35.14 -44.08
C ASN A 115 -0.52 -35.00 -45.60
N THR A 116 -0.09 -33.84 -46.12
CA THR A 116 0.06 -33.64 -47.57
C THR A 116 1.03 -34.64 -48.19
N SER A 117 2.19 -34.84 -47.55
CA SER A 117 3.20 -35.81 -48.02
C SER A 117 2.68 -37.26 -47.96
N LEU A 118 1.86 -37.60 -46.96
CA LEU A 118 1.21 -38.90 -46.86
C LEU A 118 0.21 -39.11 -48.00
N GLU A 119 -0.64 -38.13 -48.30
CA GLU A 119 -1.58 -38.22 -49.43
C GLU A 119 -0.88 -38.41 -50.78
N GLU A 120 0.26 -37.72 -50.98
CA GLU A 120 1.07 -37.90 -52.19
C GLU A 120 1.64 -39.32 -52.29
N LYS A 121 2.16 -39.86 -51.18
CA LYS A 121 2.70 -41.21 -51.11
C LYS A 121 1.63 -42.28 -51.28
N GLU A 122 0.42 -42.07 -50.74
CA GLU A 122 -0.72 -42.96 -50.96
C GLU A 122 -1.12 -43.02 -52.43
N LYS A 123 -1.21 -41.86 -53.10
CA LYS A 123 -1.48 -41.79 -54.56
C LYS A 123 -0.39 -42.48 -55.39
N GLU A 124 0.87 -42.37 -54.98
CA GLU A 124 2.00 -43.04 -55.64
C GLU A 124 1.92 -44.57 -55.48
N ILE A 125 1.60 -45.06 -54.28
CA ILE A 125 1.38 -46.49 -54.01
C ILE A 125 0.21 -47.05 -54.82
N GLU A 126 -0.89 -46.29 -54.94
CA GLU A 126 -2.07 -46.70 -55.69
C GLU A 126 -1.77 -46.82 -57.20
N LYS A 127 -1.03 -45.87 -57.77
CA LYS A 127 -0.52 -45.97 -59.16
C LYS A 127 0.36 -47.20 -59.38
N LEU A 128 1.30 -47.47 -58.47
CA LEU A 128 2.20 -48.62 -58.56
C LEU A 128 1.47 -49.96 -58.43
N LYS A 129 0.36 -50.02 -57.67
CA LYS A 129 -0.51 -51.22 -57.63
C LYS A 129 -1.23 -51.45 -58.97
N CYS A 130 -1.70 -50.39 -59.64
CA CYS A 130 -2.30 -50.50 -60.98
C CYS A 130 -1.29 -50.93 -62.05
N GLU A 131 -0.02 -50.46 -61.99
CA GLU A 131 1.02 -50.88 -62.93
C GLU A 131 1.51 -52.32 -62.74
N LYS A 132 1.48 -52.86 -61.50
CA LYS A 132 1.91 -54.23 -61.20
C LYS A 132 0.86 -55.31 -61.42
N ASN A 133 -0.38 -54.95 -61.78
CA ASN A 133 -1.46 -55.91 -62.01
C ASN A 133 -2.10 -55.79 -63.41
N PRO A 134 -1.37 -56.06 -64.52
CA PRO A 134 -1.94 -56.00 -65.87
C PRO A 134 -2.64 -57.30 -66.32
N GLU A 135 -2.56 -58.38 -65.54
CA GLU A 135 -3.04 -59.71 -65.96
C GLU A 135 -4.15 -60.25 -65.04
N GLU A 136 -5.38 -59.80 -65.27
CA GLU A 136 -6.57 -60.64 -65.02
C GLU A 136 -7.69 -60.40 -66.05
N ASP A 137 -7.35 -59.82 -67.21
CA ASP A 137 -8.28 -59.64 -68.34
C ASP A 137 -7.67 -60.16 -69.65
N THR A 138 -7.32 -61.45 -69.65
CA THR A 138 -7.30 -62.24 -70.88
C THR A 138 -8.03 -63.55 -70.61
N SER A 139 -9.35 -63.56 -70.85
CA SER A 139 -10.09 -64.80 -71.04
C SER A 139 -11.08 -64.64 -72.19
N TYR A 140 -11.03 -65.64 -73.07
CA TYR A 140 -11.71 -65.80 -74.34
C TYR A 140 -13.23 -65.87 -74.24
#